data_AF-A0A4Y8LXR3-F1
#
_entry.id   AF-A0A4Y8LXR3-F1
#
_cell.length_a   1.000
_cell.length_b   1.000
_cell.length_c   1.000
_cell.angle_alpha   90.00
_cell.angle_beta   90.00
_cell.angle_gamma   90.00
#
_symmetry.space_group_name_H-M   'P 1'
#
loop_
_entity.id
_entity.type
_entity.pdbx_description
1 polymer ?
#
loop_
_entity_poly.entity_id
_entity_poly.type
_entity_poly.pdbx_seq_one_letter_code
_entity_poly.pdbx_strand_id
1 'polypeptide(L)'
;MFKIIGAYAMHEHLMKAWFSEDDLKGLRWFNKKTKRALVKIPDNKKPTGTLVLIKPHHRIQMLIEPDEARFNIYIEARAVVEEMTENVSIKAMEEQAERVVRAEILSTYRK
;
A
#
# COMPACT_ATOMS: atom_id res chain seq x y z
N MET A 1 6.99 -24.51 -11.96
CA MET A 1 6.02 -23.40 -12.00
C MET A 1 6.79 -22.11 -11.73
N PHE A 2 6.72 -21.12 -12.62
CA PHE A 2 7.45 -19.85 -12.44
C PHE A 2 6.61 -18.87 -11.61
N LYS A 3 7.27 -18.10 -10.73
CA LYS A 3 6.64 -17.05 -9.91
C LYS A 3 7.26 -15.70 -10.27
N ILE A 4 6.44 -14.65 -10.36
CA ILE A 4 6.91 -13.27 -10.41
C ILE A 4 7.46 -12.90 -9.03
N ILE A 5 8.73 -12.48 -8.96
CA ILE A 5 9.42 -12.16 -7.69
C ILE A 5 9.65 -10.65 -7.48
N GLY A 6 9.29 -9.82 -8.44
CA GLY A 6 9.58 -8.39 -8.42
C GLY A 6 9.49 -7.74 -9.80
N ALA A 7 10.01 -6.51 -9.89
CA ALA A 7 10.08 -5.73 -11.12
C ALA A 7 11.36 -4.87 -11.16
N TYR A 8 11.79 -4.50 -12.36
CA TYR A 8 12.84 -3.51 -12.55
C TYR A 8 12.23 -2.15 -12.91
N ALA A 9 12.72 -1.09 -12.26
CA ALA A 9 12.48 0.27 -12.71
C ALA A 9 13.41 0.58 -13.89
N MET A 10 12.83 1.05 -14.98
CA MET A 10 13.54 1.39 -16.19
C MET A 10 13.49 2.89 -16.45
N HIS A 11 14.63 3.46 -16.81
CA HIS A 11 14.72 4.84 -17.27
C HIS A 11 15.73 4.90 -18.42
N GLU A 12 15.32 5.51 -19.54
CA GLU A 12 16.15 5.61 -20.75
C GLU A 12 16.75 4.26 -21.19
N HIS A 13 15.90 3.21 -21.25
CA HIS A 13 16.28 1.84 -21.60
C HIS A 13 17.28 1.15 -20.65
N LEU A 14 17.64 1.77 -19.53
CA LEU A 14 18.52 1.19 -18.52
C LEU A 14 17.71 0.70 -17.31
N MET A 15 18.10 -0.47 -16.78
CA MET A 15 17.62 -0.96 -15.49
C MET A 15 18.28 -0.14 -14.38
N LYS A 16 17.52 0.72 -13.71
CA LYS A 16 18.05 1.62 -12.66
C LYS A 16 17.96 1.01 -11.27
N ALA A 17 16.93 0.23 -11.01
CA ALA A 17 16.68 -0.37 -9.70
C ALA A 17 15.84 -1.64 -9.81
N TRP A 18 16.02 -2.54 -8.85
CA TRP A 18 15.20 -3.74 -8.68
C TRP A 18 14.32 -3.59 -7.43
N PHE A 19 13.07 -3.98 -7.58
CA PHE A 19 12.06 -4.00 -6.52
C PHE A 19 11.58 -5.44 -6.34
N SER A 20 11.65 -5.96 -5.12
CA SER A 20 10.99 -7.21 -4.76
C SER A 20 9.46 -7.08 -4.82
N GLU A 21 8.74 -8.20 -4.78
CA GLU A 21 7.28 -8.20 -4.62
C GLU A 21 6.82 -7.37 -3.40
N ASP A 22 7.58 -7.44 -2.29
CA ASP A 22 7.31 -6.67 -1.09
C ASP A 22 7.60 -5.17 -1.27
N ASP A 23 8.68 -4.81 -1.96
CA ASP A 23 9.00 -3.41 -2.28
C ASP A 23 7.94 -2.75 -3.16
N LEU A 24 7.16 -3.53 -3.93
CA LEU A 24 6.11 -3.04 -4.83
C LEU A 24 4.74 -2.86 -4.17
N LYS A 25 4.59 -3.24 -2.89
CA LYS A 25 3.30 -3.24 -2.19
C LYS A 25 2.62 -1.87 -2.20
N GLY A 26 3.36 -0.77 -2.12
CA GLY A 26 2.83 0.59 -2.17
C GLY A 26 2.20 0.98 -3.50
N LEU A 27 2.67 0.42 -4.64
CA LEU A 27 2.17 0.79 -5.96
C LEU A 27 0.70 0.39 -6.18
N ARG A 28 0.22 -0.65 -5.48
CA ARG A 28 -1.14 -1.17 -5.69
C ARG A 28 -2.22 -0.16 -5.31
N TRP A 29 -1.92 0.80 -4.43
CA TRP A 29 -2.83 1.84 -3.98
C TRP A 29 -3.08 2.93 -5.03
N PHE A 30 -2.18 3.04 -6.02
CA PHE A 30 -2.29 3.98 -7.14
C PHE A 30 -2.75 3.30 -8.43
N ASN A 31 -2.76 1.96 -8.47
CA ASN A 31 -3.16 1.23 -9.66
C ASN A 31 -4.69 1.09 -9.76
N LYS A 32 -5.28 1.75 -10.78
CA LYS A 32 -6.73 1.69 -11.07
C LYS A 32 -7.27 0.27 -11.33
N LYS A 33 -6.39 -0.69 -11.66
CA LYS A 33 -6.76 -2.10 -11.86
C LYS A 33 -6.80 -2.91 -10.56
N THR A 34 -6.31 -2.38 -9.45
CA THR A 34 -6.36 -3.06 -8.14
C THR A 34 -7.82 -3.17 -7.70
N LYS A 35 -8.37 -4.39 -7.75
CA LYS A 35 -9.75 -4.67 -7.33
C LYS A 35 -9.85 -5.01 -5.85
N ARG A 36 -8.89 -5.80 -5.35
CA ARG A 36 -8.84 -6.33 -3.98
C ARG A 36 -7.39 -6.36 -3.52
N ALA A 37 -7.14 -6.01 -2.26
CA ALA A 37 -5.85 -6.16 -1.60
C ALA A 37 -6.07 -6.71 -0.19
N LEU A 38 -5.39 -7.80 0.15
CA LEU A 38 -5.40 -8.34 1.51
C LEU A 38 -4.39 -7.58 2.36
N VAL A 39 -4.82 -7.13 3.54
CA VAL A 39 -4.01 -6.38 4.48
C VAL A 39 -4.16 -7.04 5.85
N LYS A 40 -3.04 -7.49 6.42
CA LYS A 40 -2.96 -7.91 7.81
C LYS A 40 -2.97 -6.67 8.69
N ILE A 41 -3.75 -6.68 9.75
CA ILE A 41 -3.86 -5.56 10.69
C ILE A 41 -3.56 -6.02 12.11
N PRO A 42 -2.54 -5.43 12.78
CA PRO A 42 -1.39 -4.77 12.16
C PRO A 42 -0.56 -5.76 11.30
N ASP A 43 0.23 -5.26 10.34
CA ASP A 43 1.11 -6.10 9.52
C ASP A 43 2.38 -6.48 10.30
N ASN A 44 2.25 -7.45 11.19
CA ASN A 44 3.34 -7.98 11.98
C ASN A 44 3.21 -9.50 12.20
N LYS A 45 4.04 -10.08 13.07
CA LYS A 45 4.06 -11.53 13.35
C LYS A 45 2.79 -12.06 14.04
N LYS A 46 1.95 -11.19 14.62
CA LYS A 46 0.73 -11.52 15.36
C LYS A 46 -0.39 -10.54 14.95
N PRO A 47 -0.91 -10.63 13.72
CA PRO A 47 -2.00 -9.77 13.30
C PRO A 47 -3.26 -10.08 14.10
N THR A 48 -4.03 -9.05 14.42
CA THR A 48 -5.33 -9.15 15.09
C THR A 48 -6.47 -9.48 14.12
N GLY A 49 -6.22 -9.31 12.82
CA GLY A 49 -7.12 -9.73 11.76
C GLY A 49 -6.55 -9.49 10.35
N THR A 50 -7.34 -9.89 9.36
CA THR A 50 -7.06 -9.64 7.94
C THR A 50 -8.26 -8.92 7.32
N LEU A 51 -7.99 -7.81 6.65
CA LEU A 51 -8.97 -7.06 5.88
C LEU A 51 -8.76 -7.28 4.39
N VAL A 52 -9.85 -7.34 3.63
CA VAL A 52 -9.83 -7.17 2.18
C VAL A 52 -10.23 -5.74 1.86
N LEU A 53 -9.27 -4.93 1.41
CA LEU A 53 -9.52 -3.59 0.90
C LEU A 53 -9.96 -3.69 -0.57
N ILE A 54 -11.08 -3.06 -0.90
CA ILE A 54 -11.79 -3.19 -2.16
C ILE A 54 -11.78 -1.85 -2.89
N LYS A 55 -11.39 -1.89 -4.18
CA LYS A 55 -11.38 -0.76 -5.11
C LYS A 55 -10.80 0.53 -4.49
N PRO A 56 -9.53 0.53 -4.06
CA PRO A 56 -8.91 1.74 -3.53
C PRO A 56 -8.97 2.87 -4.57
N HIS A 57 -9.50 4.01 -4.15
CA HIS A 57 -9.47 5.26 -4.88
C HIS A 57 -8.35 6.14 -4.32
N HIS A 58 -7.65 6.86 -5.18
CA HIS A 58 -6.59 7.76 -4.77
C HIS A 58 -6.75 9.14 -5.40
N ARG A 59 -6.26 10.16 -4.68
CA ARG A 59 -6.11 11.52 -5.17
C ARG A 59 -4.78 12.05 -4.69
N ILE A 60 -4.00 12.62 -5.61
CA ILE A 60 -2.69 13.21 -5.30
C ILE A 60 -2.80 14.71 -5.59
N GLN A 61 -2.46 15.53 -4.61
CA GLN A 61 -2.30 16.96 -4.76
C GLN A 61 -0.82 17.32 -4.60
N MET A 62 -0.25 17.93 -5.62
CA MET A 62 1.10 18.48 -5.57
C MET A 62 1.04 19.89 -5.01
N LEU A 63 1.92 20.18 -4.04
CA LEU A 63 2.16 21.48 -3.46
C LEU A 63 3.58 21.86 -3.87
N ILE A 64 3.71 22.75 -4.86
CA ILE A 64 4.99 23.22 -5.34
C ILE A 64 5.38 24.44 -4.51
N GLU A 65 6.38 24.28 -3.65
CA GLU A 65 7.10 25.39 -3.04
C GLU A 65 8.41 25.61 -3.84
N PRO A 66 9.02 26.81 -3.83
CA PRO A 66 10.20 27.13 -4.65
C PRO A 66 11.35 26.12 -4.55
N ASP A 67 11.52 25.51 -3.37
CA ASP A 67 12.66 24.66 -3.04
C ASP A 67 12.26 23.22 -2.68
N GLU A 68 10.96 22.91 -2.61
CA GLU A 68 10.46 21.61 -2.17
C GLU A 68 9.15 21.23 -2.87
N ALA A 69 9.11 20.02 -3.42
CA ALA A 69 7.87 19.42 -3.90
C ALA A 69 7.23 18.59 -2.77
N ARG A 70 6.06 19.02 -2.31
CA ARG A 70 5.26 18.28 -1.32
C ARG A 70 4.05 17.64 -2.00
N PHE A 71 3.64 16.48 -1.49
CA PHE A 71 2.51 15.73 -2.04
C PHE A 71 1.53 15.34 -0.94
N ASN A 72 0.30 15.82 -1.05
CA ASN A 72 -0.81 15.30 -0.26
C ASN A 72 -1.43 14.12 -0.98
N ILE A 73 -1.31 12.94 -0.38
CA ILE A 73 -1.84 11.69 -0.93
C ILE A 73 -3.05 11.27 -0.10
N TYR A 74 -4.20 11.16 -0.77
CA TYR A 74 -5.44 10.68 -0.18
C TYR A 74 -5.75 9.31 -0.76
N ILE A 75 -5.95 8.33 0.13
CA ILE A 75 -6.39 6.97 -0.23
C ILE A 75 -7.72 6.72 0.48
N GLU A 76 -8.71 6.27 -0.28
CA GLU A 76 -10.01 5.85 0.23
C GLU A 76 -10.29 4.44 -0.26
N ALA A 77 -10.70 3.53 0.63
CA ALA A 77 -11.05 2.17 0.27
C ALA A 77 -12.17 1.66 1.16
N ARG A 78 -12.99 0.75 0.62
CA ARG A 78 -13.94 -0.03 1.43
C ARG A 78 -13.24 -1.29 1.91
N ALA A 79 -13.55 -1.76 3.11
CA ALA A 79 -12.95 -2.97 3.65
C ALA A 79 -14.03 -3.99 4.05
N VAL A 80 -13.68 -5.28 3.93
CA VAL A 80 -14.41 -6.38 4.54
C VAL A 80 -13.44 -7.13 5.45
N VAL A 81 -13.92 -7.55 6.62
CA VAL A 81 -13.16 -8.42 7.51
C VAL A 81 -13.18 -9.83 6.94
N GLU A 82 -12.00 -10.36 6.61
CA GLU A 82 -11.85 -11.76 6.18
C GLU A 82 -11.71 -12.68 7.39
N GLU A 83 -10.91 -12.25 8.37
CA GLU A 83 -10.58 -13.02 9.57
C GLU A 83 -10.30 -12.07 10.74
N MET A 84 -10.66 -12.49 11.95
CA MET A 84 -10.27 -11.86 13.21
C MET A 84 -9.75 -12.92 14.18
N THR A 85 -8.56 -12.69 14.72
CA THR A 85 -7.95 -13.53 15.77
C THR A 85 -8.19 -12.96 17.16
N GLU A 86 -8.47 -11.66 17.24
CA GLU A 86 -8.79 -10.94 18.47
C GLU A 86 -10.01 -10.03 18.25
N ASN A 87 -10.77 -9.77 19.32
CA ASN A 87 -11.89 -8.86 19.26
C ASN A 87 -11.39 -7.40 19.30
N VAL A 88 -11.40 -6.74 18.14
CA VAL A 88 -10.93 -5.36 17.96
C VAL A 88 -12.05 -4.51 17.38
N SER A 89 -12.21 -3.28 17.90
CA SER A 89 -13.22 -2.36 17.38
C SER A 89 -12.95 -1.99 15.92
N ILE A 90 -14.00 -1.67 15.16
CA ILE A 90 -13.90 -1.24 13.76
C ILE A 90 -12.94 -0.06 13.61
N LYS A 91 -13.05 0.96 14.47
CA LYS A 91 -12.17 2.13 14.45
C LYS A 91 -10.69 1.74 14.61
N ALA A 92 -10.38 0.82 15.52
CA ALA A 92 -9.02 0.36 15.70
C ALA A 92 -8.51 -0.44 14.48
N MET A 93 -9.38 -1.20 13.81
CA MET A 93 -9.05 -1.88 12.56
C MET A 93 -8.76 -0.89 11.43
N GLU A 94 -9.56 0.18 11.30
CA GLU A 94 -9.34 1.27 10.34
C GLU A 94 -7.98 1.95 10.57
N GLU A 95 -7.69 2.36 11.81
CA GLU A 95 -6.42 3.00 12.15
C GLU A 95 -5.21 2.08 11.89
N GLN A 96 -5.34 0.77 12.15
CA GLN A 96 -4.30 -0.21 11.83
C GLN A 96 -4.12 -0.35 10.32
N ALA A 97 -5.21 -0.43 9.56
CA ALA A 97 -5.17 -0.50 8.10
C ALA A 97 -4.52 0.74 7.49
N GLU A 98 -4.87 1.94 7.96
CA GLU A 98 -4.26 3.20 7.53
C GLU A 98 -2.75 3.20 7.75
N ARG A 99 -2.28 2.72 8.90
CA ARG A 99 -0.85 2.61 9.20
C ARG A 99 -0.15 1.66 8.24
N VAL A 100 -0.74 0.51 7.94
CA VAL A 100 -0.15 -0.47 7.00
C VAL A 100 -0.09 0.10 5.58
N VAL A 101 -1.20 0.66 5.08
CA VAL A 101 -1.25 1.29 3.75
C VAL A 101 -0.21 2.40 3.63
N ARG A 102 -0.12 3.28 4.64
CA ARG A 102 0.87 4.35 4.69
C ARG A 102 2.30 3.79 4.67
N ALA A 103 2.57 2.76 5.46
CA ALA A 103 3.90 2.14 5.53
C ALA A 103 4.31 1.56 4.18
N GLU A 104 3.41 0.84 3.50
CA GLU A 104 3.67 0.27 2.17
C GLU A 104 3.94 1.35 1.11
N ILE A 105 3.18 2.45 1.10
CA ILE A 105 3.42 3.57 0.17
C ILE A 105 4.80 4.18 0.40
N LEU A 106 5.13 4.46 1.66
CA LEU A 106 6.40 5.09 2.02
C LEU A 106 7.60 4.15 1.81
N SER A 107 7.46 2.86 2.05
CA SER A 107 8.54 1.89 1.82
C SER A 107 8.86 1.76 0.34
N THR A 108 7.82 1.69 -0.52
CA THR A 108 8.00 1.69 -1.97
C THR A 108 8.64 2.99 -2.47
N TYR A 109 8.20 4.16 -1.97
CA TYR A 109 8.71 5.45 -2.44
C TYR A 109 10.19 5.71 -2.07
N ARG A 110 10.63 5.19 -0.91
CA ARG A 110 12.00 5.40 -0.40
C ARG A 110 13.04 4.44 -0.99
N LYS A 111 12.61 3.51 -1.84
CA LYS A 111 13.47 2.51 -2.47
C LYS A 111 14.15 3.06 -3.70
#